data_AF-A0A6I2RK43-F1
#
_entry.id   AF-A0A6I2RK43-F1
#
_cell.length_a   1.000
_cell.length_b   1.000
_cell.length_c   1.000
_cell.angle_alpha   90.00
_cell.angle_beta   90.00
_cell.angle_gamma   90.00
#
_symmetry.space_group_name_H-M   'P 1'
#
loop_
_entity.id
_entity.type
_entity.pdbx_description
1 polymer ?
#
loop_
_entity_poly.entity_id
_entity_poly.type
_entity_poly.pdbx_seq_one_letter_code
_entity_poly.pdbx_strand_id
1 'polypeptide(L)'
;MTAAGTPSTARPMDGPLLSRLYQMGIVKRDGEINVENMRLFTRIYAAQFYYNLCDSYAKSTVGTVLASFDELSGRKDYKGIYLFLSLQYDQLRKPLPDPVWWLMGSPKALKIFSIGFVESLTEVFREEESYVQADDRNAQ
;
A
#
# COMPACT_ATOMS: atom_id res chain seq x y z
N MET A 1 -10.60 -37.70 26.46
CA MET A 1 -9.77 -37.68 25.23
C MET A 1 -10.45 -36.74 24.25
N THR A 2 -9.96 -35.50 24.16
CA THR A 2 -10.46 -34.49 23.23
C THR A 2 -9.87 -34.77 21.84
N ALA A 3 -10.73 -34.91 20.83
CA ALA A 3 -10.31 -35.12 19.46
C ALA A 3 -9.45 -33.93 19.01
N ALA A 4 -8.19 -34.21 18.64
CA ALA A 4 -7.32 -33.24 17.99
C ALA A 4 -7.99 -32.85 16.67
N GLY A 5 -8.41 -31.59 16.55
CA GLY A 5 -8.94 -31.04 15.32
C GLY A 5 -7.93 -31.25 14.19
N THR A 6 -8.40 -31.82 13.07
CA THR A 6 -7.62 -31.95 11.85
C THR A 6 -6.97 -30.60 11.50
N PRO A 7 -5.66 -30.56 11.21
CA PRO A 7 -5.00 -29.31 10.84
C PRO A 7 -5.69 -28.75 9.59
N SER A 8 -6.13 -27.49 9.69
CA SER A 8 -6.74 -26.78 8.57
C SER A 8 -5.78 -26.79 7.38
N THR A 9 -6.22 -27.31 6.24
CA THR A 9 -5.47 -27.29 4.97
C THR A 9 -5.54 -25.94 4.28
N ALA A 10 -6.23 -24.95 4.86
CA ALA A 10 -6.29 -23.59 4.34
C ALA A 10 -4.91 -22.94 4.47
N ARG A 11 -4.36 -22.35 3.40
CA ARG A 11 -3.15 -21.53 3.52
C ARG A 11 -3.43 -20.42 4.54
N PRO A 12 -2.40 -19.88 5.20
CA PRO A 12 -2.60 -18.84 6.22
C PRO A 12 -3.57 -17.76 5.75
N MET A 13 -3.53 -17.37 4.47
CA MET A 13 -4.34 -16.30 3.90
C MET A 13 -5.65 -16.73 3.21
N ASP A 14 -6.03 -18.01 3.21
CA ASP A 14 -7.28 -18.46 2.56
C ASP A 14 -8.52 -18.27 3.48
N GLY A 15 -8.35 -17.64 4.65
CA GLY A 15 -9.41 -17.40 5.63
C GLY A 15 -10.37 -16.24 5.29
N PRO A 16 -11.44 -16.07 6.09
CA PRO A 16 -12.29 -14.88 6.03
C PRO A 16 -11.46 -13.59 6.10
N LEU A 17 -11.97 -12.51 5.50
CA LEU A 17 -11.22 -11.25 5.38
C LEU A 17 -10.58 -10.80 6.70
N LEU A 18 -11.34 -10.80 7.78
CA LEU A 18 -10.87 -10.32 9.07
C LEU A 18 -9.73 -11.20 9.60
N SER A 19 -9.80 -12.52 9.41
CA SER A 19 -8.76 -13.47 9.79
C SER A 19 -7.43 -13.18 9.08
N ARG A 20 -7.46 -12.84 7.79
CA ARG A 20 -6.26 -12.43 7.05
C ARG A 20 -5.63 -11.19 7.66
N LEU A 21 -6.43 -10.16 7.93
CA LEU A 21 -5.94 -8.91 8.51
C LEU A 21 -5.38 -9.12 9.93
N TYR A 22 -5.95 -10.04 10.72
CA TYR A 22 -5.41 -10.46 12.01
C TYR A 22 -4.06 -11.19 11.86
N GLN A 23 -3.95 -12.14 10.94
CA GLN A 23 -2.71 -12.91 10.71
C GLN A 23 -1.58 -12.03 10.18
N MET A 24 -1.91 -10.98 9.42
CA MET A 24 -0.97 -9.94 9.00
C MET A 24 -0.59 -8.96 10.12
N GLY A 25 -1.26 -9.04 11.28
CA GLY A 25 -1.07 -8.11 12.38
C GLY A 25 -1.56 -6.68 12.09
N ILE A 26 -2.37 -6.48 11.04
CA ILE A 26 -3.02 -5.20 10.72
C ILE A 26 -4.18 -4.92 11.68
N VAL A 27 -4.85 -5.96 12.15
CA VAL A 27 -5.91 -5.88 13.16
C VAL A 27 -5.43 -6.57 14.44
N LYS A 28 -5.55 -5.88 15.58
CA LYS A 28 -5.27 -6.37 16.93
C LYS A 28 -6.43 -7.21 17.44
N ARG A 29 -6.19 -8.10 18.41
CA ARG A 29 -7.20 -9.04 18.97
C ARG A 29 -8.52 -8.39 19.43
N ASP A 30 -8.49 -7.13 19.83
CA ASP A 30 -9.66 -6.33 20.22
C ASP A 30 -10.48 -5.79 19.03
N GLY A 31 -10.04 -6.03 17.79
CA GLY A 31 -10.66 -5.53 16.56
C GLY A 31 -10.13 -4.17 16.12
N GLU A 32 -9.23 -3.54 16.88
CA GLU A 32 -8.64 -2.25 16.52
C GLU A 32 -7.53 -2.39 15.49
N ILE A 33 -7.31 -1.33 14.70
CA ILE A 33 -6.22 -1.32 13.74
C ILE A 33 -4.89 -1.18 14.49
N ASN A 34 -3.94 -2.05 14.17
CA ASN A 34 -2.56 -1.88 14.59
C ASN A 34 -1.90 -0.80 13.72
N VAL A 35 -1.90 0.44 14.20
CA VAL A 35 -1.42 1.62 13.46
C VAL A 35 0.06 1.49 13.08
N GLU A 36 0.90 0.91 13.92
CA GLU A 36 2.32 0.74 13.64
C GLU A 36 2.55 -0.24 12.48
N ASN A 37 1.92 -1.42 12.55
CA ASN A 37 1.98 -2.39 11.45
C ASN A 37 1.34 -1.84 10.18
N MET A 38 0.27 -1.05 10.30
CA MET A 38 -0.37 -0.40 9.16
C MET A 38 0.56 0.64 8.50
N ARG A 39 1.35 1.39 9.28
CA ARG A 39 2.35 2.32 8.73
C ARG A 39 3.43 1.57 7.94
N LEU A 40 3.99 0.51 8.52
CA LEU A 40 4.98 -0.32 7.82
C LEU A 40 4.41 -0.94 6.54
N PHE A 41 3.22 -1.52 6.64
CA PHE A 41 2.48 -2.08 5.51
C PHE A 41 2.30 -1.03 4.39
N THR A 42 1.83 0.15 4.76
CA THR A 42 1.59 1.25 3.83
C THR A 42 2.87 1.68 3.13
N ARG A 43 3.98 1.81 3.88
CA ARG A 43 5.28 2.20 3.34
C ARG A 43 5.82 1.19 2.33
N ILE A 44 5.71 -0.12 2.62
CA ILE A 44 6.14 -1.19 1.72
C ILE A 44 5.40 -1.09 0.37
N TYR A 45 4.08 -0.95 0.41
CA TYR A 45 3.28 -0.91 -0.83
C TYR A 45 3.41 0.41 -1.59
N ALA A 46 3.64 1.53 -0.90
CA ALA A 46 3.95 2.80 -1.55
C ALA A 46 5.27 2.72 -2.32
N ALA A 47 6.33 2.18 -1.70
CA ALA A 47 7.61 1.98 -2.37
C ALA A 47 7.49 1.03 -3.56
N GLN A 48 6.83 -0.12 -3.37
CA GLN A 48 6.60 -1.07 -4.46
C GLN A 48 5.84 -0.43 -5.63
N PHE A 49 4.80 0.37 -5.34
CA PHE A 49 4.05 1.07 -6.37
C PHE A 49 4.91 2.11 -7.11
N TYR A 50 5.70 2.89 -6.38
CA TYR A 50 6.62 3.87 -6.96
C TYR A 50 7.58 3.23 -7.97
N TYR A 51 8.27 2.16 -7.58
CA TYR A 51 9.20 1.48 -8.49
C TYR A 51 8.48 0.88 -9.71
N ASN A 52 7.27 0.33 -9.54
CA ASN A 52 6.47 -0.12 -10.70
C ASN A 52 6.17 1.02 -11.69
N LEU A 53 5.90 2.24 -11.20
CA LEU A 53 5.70 3.41 -12.05
C LEU A 53 7.00 3.78 -12.79
N CYS A 54 8.13 3.83 -12.08
CA CYS A 54 9.43 4.15 -12.66
C CYS A 54 9.87 3.13 -13.73
N ASP A 55 9.59 1.85 -13.51
CA ASP A 55 9.92 0.79 -14.47
C ASP A 55 9.06 0.86 -15.74
N SER A 56 7.84 1.39 -15.63
CA SER A 56 6.84 1.32 -16.70
C SER A 56 6.67 2.64 -17.46
N TYR A 57 7.01 3.77 -16.86
CA TYR A 57 6.69 5.10 -17.38
C TYR A 57 7.89 6.04 -17.39
N ALA A 58 7.85 7.02 -18.30
CA ALA A 58 8.79 8.13 -18.28
C ALA A 58 8.59 9.01 -17.04
N LYS A 59 9.66 9.67 -16.58
CA LYS A 59 9.66 10.51 -15.35
C LYS A 59 8.54 11.56 -15.32
N SER A 60 8.20 12.16 -16.46
CA SER A 60 7.10 13.14 -16.57
C SER A 60 5.72 12.55 -16.27
N THR A 61 5.47 11.32 -16.72
CA THR A 61 4.23 10.58 -16.44
C THR A 61 4.17 10.19 -14.97
N VAL A 62 5.28 9.72 -14.39
CA VAL A 62 5.37 9.43 -12.95
C VAL A 62 4.99 10.67 -12.14
N GLY A 63 5.58 11.84 -12.45
CA GLY A 63 5.25 13.09 -11.77
C GLY A 63 3.77 13.48 -11.87
N THR A 64 3.12 13.21 -13.01
CA THR A 64 1.68 13.47 -13.20
C THR A 64 0.81 12.57 -12.32
N VAL A 65 1.18 11.29 -12.19
CA VAL A 65 0.49 10.34 -11.31
C VAL A 65 0.65 10.76 -9.85
N LEU A 66 1.85 11.14 -9.42
CA LEU A 66 2.10 11.63 -8.06
C LEU A 66 1.29 12.89 -7.74
N ALA A 67 1.25 13.87 -8.65
CA ALA A 67 0.46 15.09 -8.46
C ALA A 67 -1.05 14.80 -8.31
N SER A 68 -1.56 13.79 -9.03
CA SER A 68 -2.97 13.37 -8.93
C SER A 68 -3.27 12.76 -7.55
N PHE A 69 -2.34 11.99 -6.97
CA PHE A 69 -2.46 11.50 -5.60
C PHE A 69 -2.45 12.63 -4.57
N ASP A 70 -1.55 13.61 -4.72
CA ASP A 70 -1.46 14.77 -3.84
C ASP A 70 -2.77 15.59 -3.85
N GLU A 71 -3.39 15.78 -5.01
CA GLU A 71 -4.68 16.47 -5.13
C GLU A 71 -5.79 15.74 -4.37
N LEU A 72 -5.90 14.43 -4.55
CA LEU A 72 -6.90 13.60 -3.84
C LEU A 72 -6.65 13.58 -2.33
N SER A 73 -5.38 13.57 -1.91
CA SER A 73 -4.97 13.65 -0.51
C SER A 73 -5.32 15.01 0.11
N GLY A 74 -5.10 16.11 -0.61
CA GLY A 74 -5.50 17.45 -0.17
C GLY A 74 -7.00 17.58 0.09
N ARG A 75 -7.83 16.84 -0.67
CA ARG A 75 -9.28 16.73 -0.47
C ARG A 75 -9.69 15.73 0.62
N LYS A 76 -8.73 14.99 1.20
CA LYS A 76 -8.94 13.89 2.14
C LYS A 76 -9.85 12.78 1.56
N ASP A 77 -9.82 12.61 0.24
CA ASP A 77 -10.67 11.64 -0.46
C ASP A 77 -10.01 10.26 -0.49
N TYR A 78 -10.06 9.57 0.66
CA TYR A 78 -9.47 8.24 0.82
C TYR A 78 -10.05 7.18 -0.14
N LYS A 79 -11.30 7.37 -0.60
CA LYS A 79 -11.95 6.48 -1.57
C LYS A 79 -11.43 6.77 -2.98
N GLY A 80 -11.36 8.05 -3.34
CA GLY A 80 -10.75 8.50 -4.60
C GLY A 80 -9.30 8.04 -4.73
N ILE A 81 -8.50 8.16 -3.67
CA ILE A 81 -7.12 7.65 -3.63
C ILE A 81 -7.08 6.14 -3.93
N TYR A 82 -7.90 5.35 -3.25
CA TYR A 82 -7.89 3.90 -3.45
C TYR A 82 -8.34 3.49 -4.85
N LEU A 83 -9.39 4.15 -5.36
CA LEU A 83 -9.88 3.91 -6.71
C LEU A 83 -8.82 4.29 -7.76
N PHE A 84 -8.14 5.42 -7.57
CA PHE A 84 -7.07 5.86 -8.45
C PHE A 84 -5.88 4.90 -8.39
N LEU A 85 -5.49 4.43 -7.21
CA LEU A 85 -4.47 3.38 -7.06
C LEU A 85 -4.84 2.11 -7.84
N SER A 86 -6.08 1.65 -7.70
CA SER A 86 -6.58 0.48 -8.42
C SER A 86 -6.51 0.67 -9.94
N LEU A 87 -6.87 1.87 -10.43
CA LEU A 87 -6.76 2.23 -11.85
C LEU A 87 -5.29 2.25 -12.33
N GLN A 88 -4.36 2.74 -11.51
CA GLN A 88 -2.94 2.74 -11.88
C GLN A 88 -2.40 1.31 -12.00
N TYR A 89 -2.78 0.39 -11.11
CA TYR A 89 -2.41 -1.03 -11.23
C TYR A 89 -2.96 -1.68 -12.51
N ASP A 90 -4.20 -1.37 -12.89
CA ASP A 90 -4.79 -1.82 -14.16
C ASP A 90 -4.00 -1.31 -15.37
N GLN A 91 -3.66 -0.02 -15.40
CA GLN A 91 -2.84 0.59 -16.46
C GLN A 91 -1.44 -0.01 -16.55
N LEU A 92 -0.83 -0.33 -15.39
CA LEU A 92 0.45 -1.04 -15.29
C LEU A 92 0.36 -2.51 -15.70
N ARG A 93 -0.86 -3.04 -15.96
CA ARG A 93 -1.14 -4.46 -16.20
C ARG A 93 -0.62 -5.37 -15.07
N LYS A 94 -0.67 -4.88 -13.84
CA LYS A 94 -0.28 -5.61 -12.62
C LYS A 94 -1.50 -5.76 -11.73
N PRO A 95 -1.72 -6.93 -11.11
CA PRO A 95 -2.80 -7.06 -10.14
C PRO A 95 -2.54 -6.14 -8.95
N LEU A 96 -3.61 -5.53 -8.41
CA LEU A 96 -3.53 -4.89 -7.11
C LEU A 96 -3.06 -5.93 -6.09
N PRO A 97 -2.04 -5.64 -5.25
CA PRO A 97 -1.56 -6.63 -4.31
C PRO A 97 -2.67 -7.13 -3.40
N ASP A 98 -2.79 -8.45 -3.26
CA ASP A 98 -3.86 -9.08 -2.48
C ASP A 98 -4.07 -8.45 -1.09
N PRO A 99 -3.02 -8.15 -0.31
CA PRO A 99 -3.20 -7.51 1.00
C PRO A 99 -3.81 -6.10 0.94
N VAL A 100 -3.53 -5.35 -0.13
CA VAL A 100 -4.12 -4.02 -0.37
C VAL A 100 -5.57 -4.17 -0.84
N TRP A 101 -5.85 -5.18 -1.69
CA TRP A 101 -7.21 -5.52 -2.09
C TRP A 101 -8.11 -5.87 -0.89
N TRP A 102 -7.58 -6.64 0.06
CA TRP A 102 -8.32 -7.08 1.25
C TRP A 102 -8.83 -5.91 2.10
N LEU A 103 -8.14 -4.77 2.11
CA LEU A 103 -8.56 -3.60 2.89
C LEU A 103 -9.96 -3.08 2.52
N MET A 104 -10.47 -3.40 1.33
CA MET A 104 -11.81 -3.00 0.89
C MET A 104 -12.94 -3.42 1.83
N GLY A 105 -12.81 -4.56 2.52
CA GLY A 105 -13.85 -4.96 3.47
C GLY A 105 -13.64 -4.42 4.89
N SER A 106 -12.68 -3.50 5.11
CA SER A 106 -12.53 -2.75 6.35
C SER A 106 -12.39 -1.25 6.06
N PRO A 107 -13.50 -0.48 6.09
CA PRO A 107 -13.47 0.96 5.82
C PRO A 107 -12.49 1.74 6.72
N LYS A 108 -12.32 1.29 7.97
CA LYS A 108 -11.37 1.89 8.92
C LYS A 108 -9.92 1.67 8.47
N ALA A 109 -9.57 0.44 8.09
CA ALA A 109 -8.24 0.10 7.60
C ALA A 109 -7.96 0.80 6.26
N LEU A 110 -8.92 0.77 5.34
CA LEU A 110 -8.85 1.41 4.03
C LEU A 110 -8.55 2.91 4.15
N LYS A 111 -9.26 3.61 5.03
CA LYS A 111 -9.05 5.05 5.24
C LYS A 111 -7.63 5.34 5.75
N ILE A 112 -7.14 4.58 6.73
CA ILE A 112 -5.79 4.78 7.28
C ILE A 112 -4.73 4.50 6.21
N PHE A 113 -4.88 3.40 5.48
CA PHE A 113 -3.99 3.03 4.39
C PHE A 113 -3.96 4.11 3.30
N SER A 114 -5.11 4.48 2.72
CA SER A 114 -5.13 5.40 1.57
C SER A 114 -4.48 6.75 1.88
N ILE A 115 -4.74 7.33 3.06
CA ILE A 115 -4.13 8.60 3.43
C ILE A 115 -2.63 8.43 3.66
N GLY A 116 -2.23 7.44 4.47
CA GLY A 116 -0.81 7.17 4.72
C GLY A 116 -0.04 6.73 3.48
N PHE A 117 -0.72 6.18 2.47
CA PHE A 117 -0.13 5.72 1.22
C PHE A 117 0.44 6.89 0.44
N VAL A 118 -0.33 7.98 0.31
CA VAL A 118 0.15 9.19 -0.38
C VAL A 118 1.29 9.82 0.40
N GLU A 119 1.20 9.91 1.73
CA GLU A 119 2.30 10.40 2.58
C GLU A 119 3.59 9.58 2.36
N SER A 120 3.48 8.25 2.42
CA SER A 120 4.60 7.33 2.21
C SER A 120 5.15 7.41 0.79
N LEU A 121 4.29 7.57 -0.21
CA LEU A 121 4.69 7.66 -1.61
C LEU A 121 5.51 8.92 -1.87
N THR A 122 5.10 10.04 -1.28
CA THR A 122 5.83 11.31 -1.35
C THR A 122 7.17 11.25 -0.64
N GLU A 123 7.26 10.55 0.50
CA GLU A 123 8.54 10.29 1.17
C GLU A 123 9.49 9.45 0.31
N VAL A 124 9.00 8.34 -0.27
CA VAL A 124 9.79 7.49 -1.19
C VAL A 124 10.33 8.34 -2.34
N PHE A 125 9.47 9.12 -2.99
CA PHE A 125 9.87 9.99 -4.09
C PHE A 125 11.00 10.96 -3.69
N ARG A 126 10.89 11.61 -2.52
CA ARG A 126 11.92 12.54 -2.02
C ARG A 126 13.24 11.86 -1.70
N GLU A 127 13.19 10.68 -1.08
CA GLU A 127 14.38 9.89 -0.78
C GLU A 127 15.13 9.53 -2.07
N GLU A 128 14.41 9.07 -3.09
CA GLU A 128 14.97 8.73 -4.40
C GLU A 128 15.58 9.95 -5.12
N GLU A 129 14.92 11.12 -5.07
CA GLU A 129 15.52 12.36 -5.60
C GLU A 129 16.81 12.75 -4.86
N SER A 130 16.89 12.50 -3.55
CA SER A 130 18.07 12.82 -2.76
C SER A 130 19.27 11.93 -3.09
N TYR A 131 19.05 10.65 -3.41
CA TYR A 131 20.11 9.73 -3.84
C TYR A 131 20.69 10.13 -5.20
N VAL A 132 19.84 10.49 -6.16
CA VAL A 132 20.28 10.95 -7.49
C VAL A 132 21.15 12.20 -7.35
N GLN A 133 20.73 13.17 -6.53
CA GLN A 133 21.49 14.40 -6.33
C GLN A 133 22.82 14.19 -5.57
N ALA A 134 22.94 13.13 -4.77
CA ALA A 134 24.18 12.77 -4.10
C ALA A 134 25.16 12.08 -5.07
N ASP A 135 24.66 11.24 -5.96
CA ASP A 135 25.48 10.53 -6.95
C ASP A 135 26.06 11.49 -8.00
N ASP A 136 25.24 12.42 -8.52
CA ASP A 136 25.68 13.46 -9.45
C ASP A 136 26.79 14.36 -8.86
N ARG A 137 26.76 14.59 -7.55
CA ARG A 137 27.78 15.37 -6.83
C ARG A 137 29.08 14.58 -6.60
N ASN A 138 29.02 13.26 -6.54
CA ASN A 138 30.20 12.40 -6.37
C ASN A 138 30.86 12.04 -7.72
N ALA A 139 30.15 12.24 -8.83
CA ALA A 139 30.65 12.04 -10.19
C ALA A 139 31.34 13.29 -10.81
N GLN A 140 31.32 14.43 -10.10
CA GLN A 140 32.02 15.68 -10.46
C GLN A 140 33.32 15.85 -9.67
#